data_AF-A0A917X288-F1
#
_entry.id   AF-A0A917X288-F1
#
_cell.length_a   1.000
_cell.length_b   1.000
_cell.length_c   1.000
_cell.angle_alpha   90.00
_cell.angle_beta   90.00
_cell.angle_gamma   90.00
#
_symmetry.space_group_name_H-M   'P 1'
#
loop_
_entity.id
_entity.type
_entity.pdbx_description
1 polymer ?
#
loop_
_entity_poly.entity_id
_entity_poly.type
_entity_poly.pdbx_seq_one_letter_code
_entity_poly.pdbx_strand_id
1 'polypeptide(L)'
;MISLRTEMLVIGLLLAAGLSGAALGRGAAPAGPPAAVDLAGRVGCTGAHAGNPTGGERELVMCRIGDRDVTVVTFGDNTGRDDWLGDARAEVVTLGLFGAPEALVYGDRWAVRTADLAAADRFAAALHGWRV
;
A
#
# COMPACT_ATOMS: atom_id res chain seq x y z
N MET A 1 -79.51 -11.69 9.56
CA MET A 1 -79.13 -13.12 9.51
C MET A 1 -77.76 -13.22 8.88
N ILE A 2 -76.82 -13.76 9.64
CA ILE A 2 -75.42 -14.06 9.30
C ILE A 2 -75.40 -15.32 8.42
N SER A 3 -74.62 -15.38 7.33
CA SER A 3 -73.74 -16.54 7.06
C SER A 3 -72.85 -16.37 5.82
N LEU A 4 -71.57 -16.65 6.07
CA LEU A 4 -70.39 -16.98 5.26
C LEU A 4 -70.56 -17.27 3.75
N ARG A 5 -69.61 -16.75 2.94
CA ARG A 5 -68.77 -17.57 2.05
C ARG A 5 -67.34 -17.00 1.91
N THR A 6 -66.39 -17.87 2.27
CA THR A 6 -65.02 -18.06 1.79
C THR A 6 -64.79 -17.63 0.35
N GLU A 7 -63.63 -17.03 0.00
CA GLU A 7 -62.71 -17.44 -1.10
C GLU A 7 -61.40 -16.61 -1.10
N MET A 8 -60.28 -17.34 -1.01
CA MET A 8 -58.98 -17.16 -1.68
C MET A 8 -58.09 -15.92 -1.44
N LEU A 9 -57.11 -16.12 -0.54
CA LEU A 9 -55.66 -15.98 -0.76
C LEU A 9 -55.20 -15.37 -2.10
N VAL A 10 -54.61 -14.17 -2.08
CA VAL A 10 -53.42 -13.83 -2.90
C VAL A 10 -52.50 -12.90 -2.11
N ILE A 11 -51.33 -13.42 -1.81
CA ILE A 11 -50.15 -12.70 -1.30
C ILE A 11 -49.67 -11.77 -2.41
N GLY A 12 -49.68 -10.46 -2.15
CA GLY A 12 -49.18 -9.44 -3.05
C GLY A 12 -48.28 -8.47 -2.29
N LEU A 13 -47.09 -8.93 -1.93
CA LEU A 13 -45.99 -8.12 -1.43
C LEU A 13 -45.50 -7.24 -2.59
N LEU A 14 -45.82 -5.94 -2.58
CA LEU A 14 -45.28 -4.97 -3.54
C LEU A 14 -44.68 -3.79 -2.79
N LEU A 15 -43.36 -3.68 -2.97
CA LEU A 15 -42.50 -2.58 -2.58
C LEU A 15 -43.05 -1.24 -3.07
N ALA A 16 -43.00 -0.23 -2.21
CA ALA A 16 -42.78 1.14 -2.65
C ALA A 16 -41.87 1.82 -1.64
N ALA A 17 -40.62 2.00 -2.08
CA ALA A 17 -39.55 2.64 -1.36
C ALA A 17 -39.91 4.10 -1.05
N GLY A 18 -40.08 4.40 0.23
CA GLY A 18 -40.17 5.76 0.76
C GLY A 18 -38.79 6.23 1.20
N LEU A 19 -38.19 7.09 0.36
CA LEU A 19 -37.06 7.96 0.60
C LEU A 19 -36.93 8.45 2.05
N SER A 20 -35.79 8.19 2.70
CA SER A 20 -35.12 9.12 3.64
C SER A 20 -33.80 8.49 4.10
N GLY A 21 -32.75 8.82 3.38
CA GLY A 21 -31.41 8.36 3.72
C GLY A 21 -30.44 8.84 2.66
N ALA A 22 -30.23 10.16 2.61
CA ALA A 22 -29.04 10.72 2.01
C ALA A 22 -27.82 10.20 2.79
N ALA A 23 -27.40 8.98 2.48
CA ALA A 23 -26.03 8.58 2.72
C ALA A 23 -25.21 9.44 1.76
N LEU A 24 -24.81 10.61 2.26
CA LEU A 24 -23.69 11.36 1.76
C LEU A 24 -22.62 10.32 1.45
N GLY A 25 -22.36 10.13 0.15
CA GLY A 25 -21.16 9.49 -0.33
C GLY A 25 -20.01 10.27 0.26
N ARG A 26 -19.60 9.88 1.46
CA ARG A 26 -18.34 10.23 2.07
C ARG A 26 -17.35 9.50 1.19
N GLY A 27 -16.99 10.15 0.06
CA GLY A 27 -15.91 9.70 -0.78
C GLY A 27 -14.79 9.34 0.18
N ALA A 28 -14.40 8.06 0.18
CA ALA A 28 -13.28 7.62 0.97
C ALA A 28 -12.19 8.64 0.69
N ALA A 29 -11.76 9.38 1.72
CA ALA A 29 -10.64 10.29 1.56
C ALA A 29 -9.56 9.46 0.86
N PRO A 30 -8.96 9.96 -0.25
CA PRO A 30 -7.99 9.18 -1.00
C PRO A 30 -7.03 8.63 0.04
N ALA A 31 -6.96 7.30 0.14
CA ALA A 31 -6.19 6.66 1.20
C ALA A 31 -4.82 7.33 1.16
N GLY A 32 -4.44 7.91 2.31
CA GLY A 32 -3.14 8.55 2.45
C GLY A 32 -2.06 7.59 1.96
N PRO A 33 -0.85 8.09 1.66
CA PRO A 33 0.24 7.21 1.27
C PRO A 33 0.34 6.03 2.26
N PRO A 34 0.61 4.81 1.79
CA PRO A 34 0.72 3.65 2.68
C PRO A 34 1.75 3.93 3.78
N ALA A 35 1.60 3.35 4.97
CA ALA A 35 2.63 3.43 6.01
C ALA A 35 3.80 2.49 5.66
N ALA A 36 5.03 2.93 5.93
CA ALA A 36 6.22 2.14 5.62
C ALA A 36 6.24 0.85 6.46
N VAL A 37 5.80 0.92 7.72
CA VAL A 37 5.64 -0.27 8.59
C VAL A 37 4.60 -1.26 8.05
N ASP A 38 3.51 -0.78 7.45
CA ASP A 38 2.48 -1.64 6.87
C ASP A 38 2.99 -2.36 5.61
N LEU A 39 3.74 -1.64 4.77
CA LEU A 39 4.38 -2.22 3.58
C LEU A 39 5.41 -3.28 3.98
N ALA A 40 6.25 -2.99 4.98
CA ALA A 40 7.19 -3.96 5.53
C ALA A 40 6.47 -5.21 6.07
N GLY A 41 5.38 -5.01 6.82
CA GLY A 41 4.60 -6.11 7.39
C GLY A 41 4.01 -7.05 6.33
N ARG A 42 3.55 -6.52 5.20
CA ARG A 42 2.99 -7.33 4.09
C ARG A 42 4.00 -8.29 3.45
N VAL A 43 5.29 -7.98 3.53
CA VAL A 43 6.36 -8.79 2.93
C VAL A 43 7.06 -9.67 3.99
N GLY A 44 6.58 -9.63 5.24
CA GLY A 44 7.13 -10.44 6.33
C GLY A 44 8.46 -9.92 6.86
N CYS A 45 8.70 -8.61 6.77
CA CYS A 45 9.87 -8.00 7.38
C CYS A 45 9.86 -8.17 8.91
N THR A 46 11.03 -8.44 9.49
CA THR A 46 11.23 -8.54 10.94
C THR A 46 12.13 -7.41 11.45
N GLY A 47 12.06 -7.11 12.74
CA GLY A 47 12.90 -6.07 13.36
C GLY A 47 12.69 -4.67 12.79
N ALA A 48 11.48 -4.38 12.29
CA ALA A 48 11.14 -3.09 11.72
C ALA A 48 11.29 -1.98 12.76
N HIS A 49 12.09 -0.97 12.43
CA HIS A 49 12.25 0.23 13.24
C HIS A 49 12.21 1.46 12.34
N ALA A 50 11.64 2.54 12.87
CA ALA A 50 11.62 3.81 12.18
C ALA A 50 13.04 4.37 12.08
N GLY A 51 13.46 4.75 10.87
CA GLY A 51 14.62 5.60 10.67
C GLY A 51 14.22 7.07 10.65
N ASN A 52 15.20 7.94 10.41
CA ASN A 52 14.98 9.37 10.33
C ASN A 52 14.85 9.80 8.85
N PRO A 53 13.70 10.34 8.41
CA PRO A 53 13.56 10.98 7.11
C PRO A 53 14.54 12.14 6.96
N THR A 54 15.18 12.28 5.80
CA THR A 54 16.23 13.29 5.56
C THR A 54 16.04 14.11 4.28
N GLY A 55 15.14 13.69 3.38
CA GLY A 55 14.89 14.32 2.08
C GLY A 55 13.57 13.85 1.45
N GLY A 56 12.47 14.57 1.73
CA GLY A 56 11.17 14.35 1.08
C GLY A 56 10.44 13.06 1.47
N GLU A 57 11.06 12.16 2.24
CA GLU A 57 10.39 10.97 2.76
C GLU A 57 9.36 11.38 3.82
N ARG A 58 8.20 10.72 3.79
CA ARG A 58 7.19 10.81 4.84
C ARG A 58 7.54 9.88 6.00
N GLU A 59 7.95 8.67 5.68
CA GLU A 59 8.28 7.63 6.64
C GLU A 59 9.36 6.73 6.05
N LEU A 60 10.33 6.37 6.88
CA LEU A 60 11.41 5.45 6.55
C LEU A 60 11.44 4.36 7.61
N VAL A 61 11.40 3.11 7.18
CA VAL A 61 11.50 1.93 8.04
C VAL A 61 12.66 1.07 7.56
N MET A 62 13.52 0.71 8.49
CA MET A 62 14.56 -0.28 8.28
C MET A 62 14.12 -1.59 8.89
N CYS A 63 14.21 -2.68 8.14
CA CYS A 63 13.81 -4.01 8.57
C CYS A 63 14.71 -5.09 7.96
N ARG A 64 14.47 -6.35 8.34
CA ARG A 64 15.20 -7.49 7.79
C ARG A 64 14.26 -8.49 7.12
N ILE A 65 14.73 -9.07 6.02
CA ILE A 65 14.16 -10.28 5.42
C ILE A 65 15.24 -11.35 5.47
N GLY A 66 15.06 -12.35 6.35
CA GLY A 66 16.16 -13.24 6.72
C GLY A 66 17.30 -12.45 7.35
N ASP A 67 18.50 -12.53 6.75
CA ASP A 67 19.70 -11.86 7.25
C ASP A 67 20.06 -10.56 6.50
N ARG A 68 19.14 -10.05 5.68
CA ARG A 68 19.39 -8.92 4.79
C ARG A 68 18.60 -7.70 5.21
N ASP A 69 19.29 -6.57 5.26
CA ASP A 69 18.68 -5.29 5.60
C ASP A 69 17.93 -4.73 4.39
N VAL A 70 16.74 -4.19 4.67
CA VAL A 70 15.83 -3.60 3.71
C VAL A 70 15.42 -2.24 4.24
N THR A 71 15.48 -1.22 3.37
CA THR A 71 14.94 0.11 3.66
C THR A 71 13.64 0.29 2.89
N VAL A 72 12.54 0.53 3.59
CA VAL A 72 11.21 0.81 3.02
C VAL A 72 10.90 2.28 3.28
N VAL A 73 10.54 3.00 2.23
CA VAL A 73 10.34 4.45 2.26
C VAL A 73 8.98 4.78 1.66
N THR A 74 8.27 5.73 2.27
CA THR A 74 7.00 6.25 1.76
C THR A 74 7.07 7.76 1.65
N PHE A 75 6.27 8.33 0.76
CA PHE A 75 6.38 9.73 0.34
C PHE A 75 5.00 10.40 0.35
N GLY A 76 4.98 11.74 0.39
CA GLY A 76 3.75 12.49 0.19
C GLY A 76 3.17 12.33 -1.21
N ASP A 77 4.06 12.26 -2.20
CA ASP A 77 3.76 12.16 -3.62
C ASP A 77 4.82 11.34 -4.40
N ASN A 78 4.60 11.20 -5.71
CA ASN A 78 5.48 10.43 -6.58
C ASN A 78 6.76 11.20 -6.96
N THR A 79 6.76 12.53 -6.88
CA THR A 79 7.95 13.33 -7.17
C THR A 79 9.02 13.09 -6.11
N GLY A 80 8.66 13.13 -4.82
CA GLY A 80 9.62 12.82 -3.74
C GLY A 80 10.17 11.39 -3.81
N ARG A 81 9.34 10.43 -4.24
CA ARG A 81 9.79 9.05 -4.49
C ARG A 81 10.82 8.99 -5.62
N ASP A 82 10.54 9.68 -6.73
CA ASP A 82 11.39 9.64 -7.92
C ASP A 82 12.73 10.36 -7.69
N ASP A 83 12.72 11.46 -6.94
CA ASP A 83 13.93 12.15 -6.48
C ASP A 83 14.79 11.21 -5.62
N TRP A 84 14.18 10.55 -4.63
CA TRP A 84 14.88 9.56 -3.79
C TRP A 84 15.45 8.38 -4.58
N LEU A 85 14.71 7.87 -5.58
CA LEU A 85 15.22 6.82 -6.47
C LEU A 85 16.39 7.32 -7.33
N GLY A 86 16.37 8.59 -7.74
CA GLY A 86 17.47 9.25 -8.43
C GLY A 86 18.73 9.30 -7.57
N ASP A 87 18.59 9.75 -6.33
CA ASP A 87 19.68 9.83 -5.36
C ASP A 87 20.24 8.46 -5.02
N ALA A 88 19.38 7.46 -4.76
CA ALA A 88 19.81 6.09 -4.49
C ALA A 88 20.63 5.50 -5.64
N ARG A 89 20.26 5.79 -6.90
CA ARG A 89 21.05 5.38 -8.08
C ARG A 89 22.38 6.13 -8.18
N ALA A 90 22.38 7.43 -7.86
CA ALA A 90 23.59 8.24 -7.87
C ALA A 90 24.58 7.78 -6.78
N GLU A 91 24.11 7.42 -5.58
CA GLU A 91 24.92 6.87 -4.49
C GLU A 91 25.68 5.61 -4.92
N VAL A 92 25.02 4.67 -5.61
CA VAL A 92 25.68 3.47 -6.15
C VAL A 92 26.85 3.84 -7.06
N VAL A 93 26.66 4.85 -7.91
CA VAL A 93 27.67 5.33 -8.86
C VAL A 93 28.81 6.07 -8.13
N THR A 94 28.47 6.99 -7.23
CA THR A 94 29.44 7.86 -6.54
C THR A 94 30.28 7.11 -5.52
N LEU A 95 29.67 6.19 -4.76
CA LEU A 95 30.36 5.42 -3.72
C LEU A 95 31.17 4.25 -4.28
N GLY A 96 31.18 4.06 -5.60
CA GLY A 96 31.92 2.97 -6.23
C GLY A 96 31.40 1.59 -5.82
N LEU A 97 30.14 1.49 -5.39
CA LEU A 97 29.49 0.24 -4.97
C LEU A 97 29.13 -0.67 -6.15
N PHE A 98 29.76 -0.45 -7.31
CA PHE A 98 29.74 -1.28 -8.51
C PHE A 98 30.22 -2.70 -8.18
N GLY A 99 29.33 -3.51 -7.63
CA GLY A 99 29.62 -4.87 -7.19
C GLY A 99 28.62 -5.44 -6.19
N ALA A 100 27.91 -4.59 -5.43
CA ALA A 100 26.76 -5.00 -4.64
C ALA A 100 25.50 -4.84 -5.50
N PRO A 101 24.74 -5.92 -5.79
CA PRO A 101 23.46 -5.78 -6.48
C PRO A 101 22.46 -5.11 -5.52
N GLU A 102 22.42 -3.78 -5.50
CA GLU A 102 21.30 -3.07 -4.92
C GLU A 102 20.13 -3.09 -5.89
N ALA A 103 18.99 -3.57 -5.39
CA ALA A 103 17.73 -3.61 -6.09
C ALA A 103 16.83 -2.52 -5.55
N LEU A 104 16.21 -1.79 -6.47
CA LEU A 104 15.20 -0.79 -6.14
C LEU A 104 13.85 -1.31 -6.55
N VAL A 105 12.88 -1.29 -5.64
CA VAL A 105 11.48 -1.63 -5.93
C VAL A 105 10.62 -0.45 -5.57
N TYR A 106 9.67 -0.08 -6.41
CA TYR A 106 8.83 1.09 -6.16
C TYR A 106 7.41 0.93 -6.69
N GLY A 107 6.50 1.73 -6.14
CA GLY A 107 5.12 1.85 -6.56
C GLY A 107 4.56 3.22 -6.21
N ASP A 108 3.23 3.39 -6.20
CA ASP A 108 2.62 4.69 -5.91
C ASP A 108 3.03 5.20 -4.51
N ARG A 109 3.84 6.25 -4.49
CA ARG A 109 4.31 6.97 -3.30
C ARG A 109 5.10 6.12 -2.29
N TRP A 110 5.75 5.06 -2.77
CA TRP A 110 6.66 4.24 -1.96
C TRP A 110 7.82 3.69 -2.78
N ALA A 111 8.95 3.44 -2.10
CA ALA A 111 10.13 2.79 -2.65
C ALA A 111 10.80 1.90 -1.61
N VAL A 112 11.62 0.97 -2.08
CA VAL A 112 12.36 0.00 -1.29
C VAL A 112 13.75 -0.12 -1.87
N ARG A 113 14.76 -0.10 -1.00
CA ARG A 113 16.16 -0.43 -1.33
C ARG A 113 16.60 -1.64 -0.53
N THR A 114 17.24 -2.58 -1.22
CA THR A 114 17.81 -3.79 -0.61
C THR A 114 18.98 -4.30 -1.45
N ALA A 115 19.98 -4.90 -0.81
CA ALA A 115 21.06 -5.60 -1.48
C ALA A 115 20.71 -7.05 -1.87
N ASP A 116 19.46 -7.47 -1.67
CA ASP A 116 18.97 -8.83 -1.94
C ASP A 116 17.87 -8.83 -3.01
N LEU A 117 18.20 -9.41 -4.17
CA LEU A 117 17.27 -9.55 -5.31
C LEU A 117 16.04 -10.40 -4.96
N ALA A 118 16.16 -11.41 -4.10
CA ALA A 118 15.03 -12.23 -3.69
C ALA A 118 14.09 -11.46 -2.75
N ALA A 119 14.64 -10.62 -1.88
CA ALA A 119 13.82 -9.69 -1.09
C ALA A 119 13.10 -8.69 -2.02
N ALA A 120 13.81 -8.13 -3.01
CA ALA A 120 13.22 -7.24 -3.99
C ALA A 120 12.07 -7.91 -4.78
N ASP A 121 12.25 -9.15 -5.25
CA ASP A 121 11.18 -9.90 -5.92
C ASP A 121 9.95 -10.11 -5.04
N ARG A 122 10.15 -10.36 -3.73
CA ARG A 122 9.04 -10.45 -2.78
C ARG A 122 8.28 -9.13 -2.65
N PHE A 123 8.99 -8.01 -2.56
CA PHE A 123 8.36 -6.68 -2.53
C PHE A 123 7.60 -6.38 -3.81
N ALA A 124 8.18 -6.64 -4.98
CA ALA A 124 7.53 -6.41 -6.26
C ALA A 124 6.24 -7.25 -6.39
N ALA A 125 6.31 -8.54 -6.02
CA ALA A 125 5.16 -9.44 -6.08
C ALA A 125 4.06 -9.08 -5.06
N ALA A 126 4.42 -8.80 -3.80
CA ALA A 126 3.47 -8.55 -2.72
C ALA A 126 2.80 -7.18 -2.81
N LEU A 127 3.49 -6.19 -3.37
CA LEU A 127 3.02 -4.80 -3.43
C LEU A 127 2.64 -4.35 -4.85
N HIS A 128 2.70 -5.25 -5.83
CA HIS A 128 2.52 -4.92 -7.25
C HIS A 128 3.46 -3.78 -7.72
N GLY A 129 4.69 -3.81 -7.24
CA GLY A 129 5.72 -2.81 -7.53
C GLY A 129 6.59 -3.15 -8.73
N TRP A 130 7.29 -2.14 -9.24
CA TRP A 130 8.27 -2.26 -10.32
C TRP A 130 9.67 -2.36 -9.74
N ARG A 131 10.47 -3.30 -10.24
CA ARG A 131 11.88 -3.45 -9.85
C ARG A 131 12.80 -2.88 -10.93
N VAL A 132 13.91 -2.25 -10.52
CA VAL A 132 15.02 -1.86 -11.39
C VAL A 132 16.34 -2.29 -10.77
#